data_AF-A0AAN6P9J4-F1
#
_entry.id   AF-A0AAN6P9J4-F1
#
_cell.length_a   1.000
_cell.length_b   1.000
_cell.length_c   1.000
_cell.angle_alpha   90.00
_cell.angle_beta   90.00
_cell.angle_gamma   90.00
#
_symmetry.space_group_name_H-M   'P 1'
#
loop_
_entity.id
_entity.type
_entity.pdbx_description
1 polymer ?
#
loop_
_entity_poly.entity_id
_entity_poly.type
_entity_poly.pdbx_seq_one_letter_code
_entity_poly.pdbx_strand_id
1 'polypeptide(L)'
;PECGKQFGKRAFVPTIQGHGKKLGKRPEDCHVGAKTCVKLACALDGGISWCNDGDMPITRPCSDLARDAVRVMTRCKHGPNKQRKSWVHGQVRDSESSRVVVNNSGC
;
A
#
# COMPACT_ATOMS: atom_id res chain seq x y z
N PRO A 1 6.63 -3.65 8.85
CA PRO A 1 6.76 -2.72 7.72
C PRO A 1 8.19 -2.23 7.60
N GLU A 2 8.66 -2.10 6.37
CA GLU A 2 9.96 -1.55 6.02
C GLU A 2 9.74 -0.18 5.41
N CYS A 3 10.49 0.81 5.86
CA CYS A 3 10.36 2.20 5.44
C CYS A 3 11.63 2.61 4.70
N GLY A 4 11.52 3.39 3.62
CA GLY A 4 12.73 3.85 2.94
C GLY A 4 12.55 4.30 1.51
N LYS A 5 13.58 5.02 1.03
CA LYS A 5 13.67 5.56 -0.34
C LYS A 5 13.69 4.48 -1.42
N GLN A 6 14.15 3.27 -1.10
CA GLN A 6 14.16 2.15 -2.06
C GLN A 6 12.77 1.76 -2.56
N PHE A 7 11.69 2.15 -1.86
CA PHE A 7 10.31 1.87 -2.25
C PHE A 7 9.70 2.99 -3.11
N GLY A 8 10.52 3.92 -3.61
CA GLY A 8 10.13 5.00 -4.51
C GLY A 8 9.94 6.35 -3.83
N LYS A 9 9.31 7.28 -4.56
CA LYS A 9 8.99 8.63 -4.10
C LYS A 9 7.96 8.58 -2.98
N ARG A 10 7.98 9.58 -2.10
CA ARG A 10 7.06 9.63 -0.96
C ARG A 10 5.66 10.02 -1.42
N ALA A 11 4.66 9.25 -1.04
CA ALA A 11 3.25 9.59 -1.18
C ALA A 11 2.79 10.53 -0.09
N PHE A 12 1.82 11.39 -0.40
CA PHE A 12 1.17 12.22 0.60
C PHE A 12 0.12 11.39 1.35
N VAL A 13 0.29 11.20 2.66
CA VAL A 13 -0.59 10.30 3.44
C VAL A 13 -2.06 10.73 3.38
N PRO A 14 -2.42 12.03 3.55
CA PRO A 14 -3.83 12.43 3.54
C PRO A 14 -4.58 12.11 2.25
N THR A 15 -3.92 12.17 1.09
CA THR A 15 -4.57 11.85 -0.20
C THR A 15 -4.82 10.35 -0.33
N ILE A 16 -3.83 9.51 -0.01
CA ILE A 16 -3.95 8.06 -0.19
C ILE A 16 -4.70 7.35 0.94
N GLN A 17 -4.76 7.94 2.14
CA GLN A 17 -5.43 7.33 3.30
C GLN A 17 -6.93 7.14 3.08
N GLY A 18 -7.61 8.10 2.43
CA GLY A 18 -9.03 7.97 2.09
C GLY A 18 -9.29 6.80 1.13
N HIS A 19 -8.40 6.60 0.18
CA HIS A 19 -8.46 5.48 -0.77
C HIS A 19 -8.17 4.14 -0.10
N GLY A 20 -7.21 4.08 0.84
CA GLY A 20 -6.98 2.90 1.68
C GLY A 20 -8.21 2.52 2.52
N LYS A 21 -8.93 3.51 3.08
CA LYS A 21 -10.19 3.25 3.79
C LYS A 21 -11.28 2.71 2.88
N LYS A 22 -11.40 3.21 1.64
CA LYS A 22 -12.37 2.71 0.64
C LYS A 22 -12.04 1.28 0.22
N LEU A 23 -10.75 0.98 -0.03
CA LEU A 23 -10.27 -0.39 -0.27
C LEU A 23 -10.67 -1.32 0.87
N GLY A 24 -10.59 -0.85 2.12
CA GLY A 24 -10.95 -1.64 3.29
C GLY A 24 -12.43 -1.97 3.46
N LYS A 25 -13.31 -1.27 2.74
CA LYS A 25 -14.77 -1.47 2.76
C LYS A 25 -15.27 -2.33 1.61
N ARG A 26 -14.40 -2.74 0.69
CA ARG A 26 -14.75 -3.63 -0.41
C ARG A 26 -15.14 -5.00 0.14
N PRO A 27 -16.35 -5.51 -0.15
CA PRO A 27 -16.77 -6.84 0.27
C PRO A 27 -16.03 -7.95 -0.49
N GLU A 28 -15.46 -7.65 -1.65
CA GLU A 28 -14.78 -8.62 -2.50
C GLU A 28 -13.34 -8.94 -2.09
N ASP A 29 -12.88 -10.10 -2.54
CA ASP A 29 -11.46 -10.44 -2.50
C ASP A 29 -10.69 -9.72 -3.61
N CYS A 30 -9.51 -9.27 -3.25
CA CYS A 30 -8.51 -8.74 -4.14
C CYS A 30 -7.69 -9.91 -4.70
N HIS A 31 -7.36 -9.84 -5.99
CA HIS A 31 -6.60 -10.87 -6.69
C HIS A 31 -5.33 -10.28 -7.31
N VAL A 32 -4.24 -11.05 -7.27
CA VAL A 32 -2.98 -10.74 -7.94
C VAL A 32 -2.42 -12.00 -8.60
N GLY A 33 -1.98 -11.87 -9.85
CA GLY A 33 -1.35 -12.97 -10.58
C GLY A 33 0.02 -13.34 -10.01
N ALA A 34 0.56 -14.48 -10.43
CA ALA A 34 1.94 -14.87 -10.13
C ALA A 34 2.94 -13.86 -10.73
N LYS A 35 4.05 -13.59 -10.03
CA LYS A 35 5.12 -12.67 -10.46
C LYS A 35 4.64 -11.29 -10.93
N THR A 36 3.53 -10.79 -10.38
CA THR A 36 2.92 -9.52 -10.83
C THR A 36 2.67 -8.57 -9.68
N CYS A 37 2.50 -7.28 -10.00
CA CYS A 37 2.01 -6.28 -9.07
C CYS A 37 0.73 -5.65 -9.61
N VAL A 38 -0.27 -5.49 -8.76
CA VAL A 38 -1.52 -4.79 -9.07
C VAL A 38 -1.64 -3.52 -8.24
N LYS A 39 -2.21 -2.48 -8.85
CA LYS A 39 -2.52 -1.23 -8.17
C LYS A 39 -3.92 -1.33 -7.55
N LEU A 40 -3.98 -1.42 -6.23
CA LEU A 40 -5.24 -1.57 -5.49
C LEU A 40 -5.98 -0.24 -5.35
N ALA A 41 -5.23 0.83 -5.16
CA ALA A 41 -5.77 2.18 -5.08
C ALA A 41 -4.72 3.22 -5.47
N CYS A 42 -5.16 4.35 -6.02
CA CYS A 42 -4.29 5.48 -6.31
C CYS A 42 -4.99 6.82 -6.09
N ALA A 43 -4.16 7.84 -5.93
CA ALA A 43 -4.45 9.26 -5.92
C ALA A 43 -3.31 9.96 -6.68
N LEU A 44 -3.46 11.25 -7.00
CA LEU A 44 -2.44 12.03 -7.73
C LEU A 44 -1.03 11.87 -7.15
N ASP A 45 -0.91 11.96 -5.83
CA ASP A 45 0.36 11.89 -5.10
C ASP A 45 0.48 10.63 -4.22
N GLY A 46 -0.10 9.51 -4.63
CA GLY A 46 0.00 8.28 -3.85
C GLY A 46 -0.62 7.05 -4.49
N GLY A 47 -0.07 5.89 -4.16
CA GLY A 47 -0.58 4.60 -4.60
C GLY A 47 -0.41 3.53 -3.53
N ILE A 48 -1.32 2.57 -3.53
CA ILE A 48 -1.26 1.32 -2.80
C ILE A 48 -1.17 0.23 -3.87
N SER A 49 -0.04 -0.49 -3.88
CA SER A 49 0.18 -1.61 -4.78
C SER A 49 0.34 -2.89 -3.98
N TRP A 50 -0.07 -4.01 -4.55
CA TRP A 50 0.14 -5.34 -4.00
C TRP A 50 0.93 -6.17 -5.01
N CYS A 51 2.09 -6.65 -4.58
CA CYS A 51 2.99 -7.45 -5.39
C CYS A 51 3.00 -8.88 -4.88
N ASN A 52 2.96 -9.81 -5.84
CA ASN A 52 3.16 -11.22 -5.64
C ASN A 52 4.39 -11.66 -6.44
N ASP A 53 5.49 -11.88 -5.73
CA ASP A 53 6.74 -12.41 -6.26
C ASP A 53 6.73 -13.96 -6.30
N GLY A 54 5.62 -14.60 -5.95
CA GLY A 54 5.44 -16.05 -5.97
C GLY A 54 5.06 -16.60 -7.35
N ASP A 55 5.11 -17.92 -7.48
CA ASP A 55 4.82 -18.65 -8.73
C ASP A 55 3.34 -18.99 -8.91
N MET A 56 2.52 -18.79 -7.87
CA MET A 56 1.08 -19.02 -7.89
C MET A 56 0.31 -17.72 -7.64
N PRO A 57 -0.88 -17.54 -8.25
CA PRO A 57 -1.74 -16.39 -7.95
C PRO A 57 -2.22 -16.42 -6.49
N ILE A 58 -2.51 -15.24 -5.95
CA ILE A 58 -2.96 -15.07 -4.56
C ILE A 58 -4.27 -14.28 -4.56
N THR A 59 -5.23 -14.74 -3.75
CA THR A 59 -6.50 -14.08 -3.51
C THR A 59 -6.65 -13.84 -2.01
N ARG A 60 -7.06 -12.62 -1.62
CA ARG A 60 -7.24 -12.24 -0.22
C ARG A 60 -8.32 -11.16 -0.05
N PRO A 61 -8.94 -11.05 1.13
CA PRO A 61 -9.85 -9.95 1.41
C PRO A 61 -9.17 -8.60 1.19
N CYS A 62 -9.78 -7.74 0.37
CA CYS A 62 -9.25 -6.38 0.16
C CYS A 62 -9.11 -5.60 1.48
N SER A 63 -9.91 -5.95 2.48
CA SER A 63 -9.84 -5.40 3.84
C SER A 63 -8.51 -5.66 4.55
N ASP A 64 -7.89 -6.82 4.34
CA ASP A 64 -6.60 -7.13 4.92
C ASP A 64 -5.48 -6.32 4.27
N LEU A 65 -5.49 -6.24 2.93
CA LEU A 65 -4.53 -5.43 2.16
C LEU A 65 -4.63 -3.94 2.53
N ALA A 66 -5.85 -3.45 2.81
CA ALA A 66 -6.06 -2.11 3.33
C ALA A 66 -5.47 -1.92 4.73
N ARG A 67 -5.62 -2.90 5.65
CA ARG A 67 -5.00 -2.84 6.98
C ARG A 67 -3.48 -2.80 6.88
N ASP A 68 -2.91 -3.55 5.96
CA ASP A 68 -1.47 -3.57 5.69
C ASP A 68 -0.98 -2.22 5.14
N ALA A 69 -1.69 -1.64 4.18
CA ALA A 69 -1.41 -0.30 3.69
C ALA A 69 -1.48 0.75 4.81
N VAL A 70 -2.50 0.68 5.68
CA VAL A 70 -2.63 1.56 6.86
C VAL A 70 -1.47 1.36 7.84
N ARG A 71 -1.01 0.12 8.02
CA ARG A 71 0.15 -0.20 8.86
C ARG A 71 1.42 0.45 8.30
N VAL A 72 1.61 0.43 6.98
CA VAL A 72 2.71 1.15 6.31
C VAL A 72 2.57 2.65 6.51
N MET A 73 1.40 3.23 6.22
CA MET A 73 1.15 4.68 6.42
C MET A 73 1.35 5.13 7.87
N THR A 74 1.07 4.26 8.85
CA THR A 74 1.20 4.60 10.27
C THR A 74 2.65 4.49 10.75
N ARG A 75 3.39 3.47 10.32
CA ARG A 75 4.77 3.22 10.78
C ARG A 75 5.83 3.94 9.95
N CYS A 76 5.57 4.17 8.66
CA CYS A 76 6.51 4.79 7.72
C CYS A 76 6.16 6.25 7.38
N LYS A 77 5.29 6.89 8.18
CA LYS A 77 5.03 8.32 8.01
C LYS A 77 6.21 9.16 8.50
N HIS A 78 6.62 10.12 7.68
CA HIS A 78 7.63 11.12 7.99
C HIS A 78 7.05 12.52 7.75
N GLY A 79 7.22 13.43 8.70
CA GLY A 79 6.82 14.84 8.54
C GLY A 79 6.72 15.60 9.87
N PRO A 80 6.82 16.94 9.83
CA PRO A 80 6.90 17.79 11.02
C PRO A 80 5.58 17.90 11.80
N ASN A 81 4.46 17.44 11.24
CA ASN A 81 3.16 17.42 11.92
C ASN A 81 2.50 16.06 11.75
N LYS A 82 2.34 15.33 12.87
CA LYS A 82 1.99 13.90 12.98
C LYS A 82 0.69 13.42 12.28
N GLN A 83 -0.09 14.29 11.61
CA GLN A 83 -1.26 13.88 10.81
C GLN A 83 -1.60 14.82 9.61
N ARG A 84 -1.23 16.11 9.64
CA ARG A 84 -1.70 17.08 8.62
C ARG A 84 -0.87 17.14 7.33
N LYS A 85 0.44 16.86 7.40
CA LYS A 85 1.36 16.95 6.24
C LYS A 85 2.44 15.88 6.31
N SER A 86 2.02 14.62 6.43
CA SER A 86 2.94 13.49 6.48
C SER A 86 3.09 12.82 5.13
N TRP A 87 4.30 12.35 4.88
CA TRP A 87 4.71 11.64 3.68
C TRP A 87 5.03 10.18 4.02
N VAL A 88 4.76 9.25 3.11
CA VAL A 88 5.01 7.82 3.30
C VAL A 88 5.71 7.22 2.11
N HIS A 89 6.69 6.36 2.37
CA HIS A 89 7.14 5.36 1.42
C HIS A 89 7.60 4.12 2.17
N GLY A 90 7.04 2.99 1.82
CA GLY A 90 7.33 1.77 2.55
C GLY A 90 6.53 0.59 2.02
N GLN A 91 6.80 -0.54 2.64
CA GLN A 91 6.08 -1.76 2.36
C GLN A 91 5.84 -2.56 3.63
N VAL A 92 4.94 -3.53 3.55
CA VAL A 92 4.84 -4.60 4.53
C VAL A 92 4.80 -5.92 3.76
N ARG A 93 5.67 -6.84 4.19
CA ARG A 93 5.62 -8.23 3.75
C ARG A 93 4.59 -8.96 4.58
N ASP A 94 3.75 -9.69 3.87
CA ASP A 94 2.71 -10.53 4.42
C ASP A 94 3.10 -12.01 4.37
N SER A 95 3.84 -12.40 3.33
CA SER A 95 4.48 -13.71 3.20
C SER A 95 5.86 -13.55 2.54
N GLU A 96 6.56 -14.66 2.29
CA GLU A 96 7.82 -14.65 1.55
C GLU A 96 7.66 -14.07 0.12
N SER A 97 6.47 -14.24 -0.45
CA SER A 97 6.13 -13.87 -1.83
C SER A 97 5.18 -12.68 -1.95
N SER A 98 4.56 -12.20 -0.88
CA SER A 98 3.51 -11.17 -0.93
C SER A 98 3.91 -9.91 -0.18
N ARG A 99 3.78 -8.75 -0.83
CA ARG A 99 4.04 -7.43 -0.20
C ARG A 99 3.07 -6.34 -0.63
N VAL A 100 2.62 -5.55 0.33
CA VAL A 100 1.84 -4.32 0.09
C VAL A 100 2.78 -3.12 0.15
N VAL A 101 2.80 -2.31 -0.90
CA VAL A 101 3.67 -1.15 -1.07
C VAL A 101 2.83 0.12 -1.08
N VAL A 102 3.26 1.13 -0.32
CA VAL A 102 2.68 2.48 -0.33
C VAL A 102 3.77 3.47 -0.73
N ASN A 103 3.60 4.13 -1.87
CA ASN A 103 4.55 5.09 -2.43
C ASN A 103 3.85 6.06 -3.38
N ASN A 104 4.55 7.06 -3.90
CA ASN A 104 4.00 7.95 -4.93
C ASN A 104 4.12 7.30 -6.31
N SER A 105 3.32 6.26 -6.53
CA SER A 105 3.13 5.61 -7.83
C SER A 105 1.95 6.17 -8.62
N GLY A 106 1.30 7.24 -8.12
CA GLY A 106 0.21 7.96 -8.77
C GLY A 106 -0.97 7.11 -9.25
N CYS A 107 -2.01 7.77 -9.75
CA CYS A 107 -2.61 7.30 -10.98
C CYS A 107 -1.75 7.94 -12.10
#